data_AF-S4PT44-F1
#
_entry.id   AF-S4PT44-F1
#
_cell.length_a   1.000
_cell.length_b   1.000
_cell.length_c   1.000
_cell.angle_alpha   90.00
_cell.angle_beta   90.00
_cell.angle_gamma   90.00
#
_symmetry.space_group_name_H-M   'P 1'
#
loop_
_entity.id
_entity.type
_entity.pdbx_description
1 polymer ?
#
loop_
_entity_poly.entity_id
_entity_poly.type
_entity_poly.pdbx_seq_one_letter_code
_entity_poly.pdbx_strand_id
1 'polypeptide(L)'
;MLPLPGKRWFRDNFEPAFLEERVRGLQIFVNAVLSKLPNHPVVREFFCLDEPPQVFSYQPEVQAVYGALEDSISTMKVQLKQKDATIMHLQKRVG
;
A
#
# COMPACT_ATOMS: atom_id res chain seq x y z
N MET A 1 -16.54 -1.37 9.36
CA MET A 1 -15.68 -1.50 8.17
C MET A 1 -14.71 -0.33 8.07
N LEU A 2 -13.54 -0.58 7.47
CA LEU A 2 -12.55 0.43 7.05
C LEU A 2 -12.39 0.28 5.52
N PRO A 3 -13.28 0.89 4.71
CA PRO A 3 -13.28 0.67 3.27
C PRO A 3 -12.13 1.44 2.62
N LEU A 4 -11.22 0.72 1.95
CA LEU A 4 -10.24 1.32 1.05
C LEU A 4 -10.86 1.46 -0.35
N PRO A 5 -10.54 2.53 -1.11
CA PRO A 5 -10.93 2.62 -2.50
C PRO A 5 -10.30 1.48 -3.31
N GLY A 6 -11.04 1.00 -4.31
CA GLY A 6 -10.64 -0.14 -5.13
C GLY A 6 -9.30 0.07 -5.85
N LYS A 7 -8.53 -1.01 -6.00
CA LYS A 7 -7.33 -1.01 -6.84
C LYS A 7 -7.74 -0.92 -8.31
N ARG A 8 -6.99 -0.14 -9.08
CA ARG A 8 -7.17 -0.05 -10.53
C ARG A 8 -6.19 -0.95 -11.25
N TRP A 9 -6.67 -2.13 -11.57
CA TRP A 9 -5.92 -3.18 -12.25
C TRP A 9 -5.83 -2.98 -13.76
N PHE A 10 -6.82 -2.30 -14.34
CA PHE A 10 -6.96 -2.05 -15.77
C PHE A 10 -7.27 -0.56 -16.02
N ARG A 11 -6.97 -0.06 -17.22
CA ARG A 11 -7.06 1.36 -17.63
C ARG A 11 -6.01 2.28 -16.98
N ASP A 12 -5.99 3.54 -17.40
CA ASP A 12 -5.02 4.54 -16.95
C ASP A 12 -5.18 4.85 -15.45
N ASN A 13 -4.10 4.69 -14.68
CA ASN A 13 -4.07 5.01 -13.25
C ASN A 13 -3.99 6.52 -12.98
N PHE A 14 -3.61 7.32 -13.99
CA PHE A 14 -3.47 8.77 -13.89
C PHE A 14 -4.68 9.52 -14.43
N GLU A 15 -5.77 8.82 -14.75
CA GLU A 15 -7.03 9.45 -15.13
C GLU A 15 -7.50 10.39 -13.99
N PRO A 16 -7.70 11.70 -14.26
CA PRO A 16 -8.02 12.67 -13.21
C PRO A 16 -9.24 12.32 -12.37
N ALA A 17 -10.33 11.89 -13.00
CA ALA A 17 -11.56 11.52 -12.30
C ALA A 17 -11.36 10.33 -11.33
N PHE A 18 -10.50 9.38 -11.72
CA PHE A 18 -10.17 8.25 -10.87
C PHE A 18 -9.27 8.64 -9.71
N LEU A 19 -8.28 9.50 -9.94
CA LEU A 19 -7.44 10.03 -8.88
C LEU A 19 -8.28 10.79 -7.86
N GLU A 20 -9.22 11.63 -8.31
CA GLU A 20 -10.09 12.40 -7.43
C GLU A 20 -10.95 11.48 -6.54
N GLU A 21 -11.62 10.50 -7.14
CA GLU A 21 -12.45 9.55 -6.38
C GLU A 21 -11.59 8.71 -5.42
N ARG A 22 -10.38 8.34 -5.83
CA ARG A 22 -9.45 7.59 -4.98
C ARG A 22 -8.96 8.43 -3.81
N VAL A 23 -8.61 9.70 -4.01
CA VAL A 23 -8.25 10.63 -2.93
C VAL A 23 -9.39 10.77 -1.94
N ARG A 24 -10.63 10.95 -2.42
CA ARG A 24 -11.83 11.02 -1.58
C ARG A 24 -12.02 9.76 -0.74
N GLY A 25 -11.92 8.59 -1.36
CA GLY A 25 -12.01 7.30 -0.67
C GLY A 25 -10.91 7.09 0.37
N LEU A 26 -9.67 7.49 0.06
CA LEU A 26 -8.56 7.45 1.00
C LEU A 26 -8.79 8.37 2.18
N GLN A 27 -9.31 9.59 1.97
CA GLN A 27 -9.61 10.51 3.07
C GLN A 27 -10.67 9.94 4.01
N ILE A 28 -11.72 9.30 3.48
CA ILE A 28 -12.74 8.63 4.29
C ILE A 28 -12.10 7.51 5.13
N PHE A 29 -11.19 6.72 4.54
CA PHE A 29 -10.46 5.67 5.24
C PHE A 29 -9.58 6.25 6.36
N VAL A 30 -8.78 7.29 6.08
CA VAL A 30 -7.93 7.97 7.06
C VAL A 30 -8.75 8.45 8.26
N ASN A 31 -9.87 9.14 8.01
CA ASN A 31 -10.77 9.62 9.06
C ASN A 31 -11.33 8.46 9.91
N ALA A 32 -11.70 7.35 9.26
CA ALA A 32 -12.23 6.17 9.95
C ALA A 32 -11.16 5.45 10.79
N VAL A 33 -9.91 5.41 10.33
CA VAL A 33 -8.80 4.81 11.08
C VAL A 33 -8.43 5.68 12.28
N LEU A 34 -8.26 6.99 12.09
CA LEU A 34 -7.90 7.91 13.16
C LEU A 34 -8.98 7.99 14.25
N SER A 35 -10.26 7.88 13.89
CA SER A 35 -11.34 7.86 14.88
C SER A 35 -11.44 6.54 15.66
N LYS A 36 -11.13 5.39 15.04
CA LYS A 36 -11.31 4.07 15.67
C LYS A 36 -10.06 3.54 16.36
N LEU A 37 -8.89 3.89 15.85
CA LEU A 37 -7.59 3.34 16.27
C LEU A 37 -6.53 4.44 16.48
N PRO A 38 -6.83 5.56 17.18
CA PRO A 38 -5.92 6.70 17.29
C PRO A 38 -4.57 6.37 17.95
N ASN A 39 -4.55 5.36 18.83
CA ASN A 39 -3.37 4.97 19.60
C ASN A 39 -2.72 3.66 19.12
N HIS A 40 -3.23 3.05 18.05
CA HIS A 40 -2.65 1.79 17.56
C HIS A 40 -1.24 2.06 17.02
N PRO A 41 -0.20 1.30 17.43
CA PRO A 41 1.19 1.60 17.07
C PRO A 41 1.42 1.83 15.58
N VAL A 42 0.88 0.94 14.74
CA VAL A 42 0.99 1.04 13.27
C VAL A 42 0.36 2.33 12.71
N VAL A 43 -0.74 2.81 13.30
CA VAL A 43 -1.39 4.05 12.87
C VAL A 43 -0.52 5.25 13.23
N ARG A 44 0.01 5.26 14.46
CA ARG A 44 0.89 6.33 14.93
C ARG A 44 2.17 6.43 14.12
N GLU A 45 2.77 5.28 13.81
CA GLU A 45 3.97 5.18 12.97
C GLU A 45 3.69 5.63 11.54
N PHE A 46 2.62 5.13 10.90
CA PHE A 46 2.28 5.50 9.52
C PHE A 46 2.05 7.00 9.33
N PHE A 47 1.43 7.67 10.31
CA PHE A 47 1.16 9.11 10.27
C PHE A 47 2.24 9.96 10.94
N CYS A 48 3.32 9.35 11.45
CA CYS A 48 4.37 10.03 12.20
C CYS A 48 3.83 10.90 13.36
N LEU A 49 2.85 10.40 14.12
CA LEU A 49 2.19 11.19 15.17
C LEU A 49 3.08 11.49 16.38
N ASP A 50 4.07 10.63 16.63
CA ASP A 50 5.05 10.77 17.71
C ASP A 50 6.20 11.71 17.33
N GLU A 51 6.63 11.67 16.07
CA GLU A 51 7.72 12.48 15.52
C GLU A 51 7.28 13.15 14.20
N PRO A 52 6.50 14.24 14.27
CA PRO A 52 5.95 14.87 13.08
C PRO A 52 7.07 15.52 12.24
N PRO A 53 7.03 15.38 10.91
CA PRO A 53 8.05 15.96 10.02
C PRO A 53 8.01 17.49 10.06
N GLN A 54 9.19 18.12 9.95
CA GLN A 54 9.28 19.57 9.79
C GLN A 54 8.88 19.96 8.37
N VAL A 55 8.11 21.05 8.23
CA VAL A 55 7.40 21.52 7.02
C VAL A 55 8.26 21.67 5.74
N PHE A 56 9.59 21.55 5.82
CA PHE A 56 10.52 21.84 4.71
C PHE A 56 11.34 20.66 4.19
N SER A 57 11.18 19.44 4.71
CA SER A 57 11.84 18.27 4.12
C SER A 57 10.87 17.50 3.23
N TYR A 58 10.68 17.88 1.97
CA TYR A 58 9.87 17.13 0.99
C TYR A 58 10.66 16.01 0.27
N GLN A 59 11.98 15.94 0.49
CA GLN A 59 12.86 14.94 -0.12
C GLN A 59 12.77 13.54 0.53
N PRO A 60 12.61 13.40 1.86
CA PRO A 60 12.47 12.09 2.51
C PRO A 60 11.23 11.30 2.07
N GLU A 61 10.11 11.98 1.78
CA GLU A 61 8.85 11.34 1.40
C GLU A 61 8.96 10.69 0.01
N VAL A 62 9.64 11.36 -0.92
CA VAL A 62 9.92 10.81 -2.25
C VAL A 62 10.78 9.54 -2.13
N GLN A 63 11.80 9.57 -1.28
CA GLN A 63 12.66 8.41 -1.03
C GLN A 63 11.89 7.26 -0.35
N ALA A 64 10.98 7.57 0.58
CA ALA A 64 10.11 6.59 1.22
C ALA A 64 9.14 5.93 0.23
N VAL A 65 8.58 6.69 -0.72
CA VAL A 65 7.71 6.14 -1.78
C VAL A 65 8.49 5.19 -2.69
N TYR A 66 9.70 5.56 -3.11
CA TYR A 66 10.53 4.66 -3.92
C TYR A 66 10.92 3.40 -3.15
N GLY A 67 11.33 3.53 -1.87
CA GLY A 67 11.63 2.38 -1.02
C GLY A 67 10.45 1.43 -0.86
N ALA A 68 9.24 1.95 -0.56
CA ALA A 68 8.04 1.13 -0.44
C ALA A 68 7.67 0.43 -1.76
N LEU A 69 7.95 1.04 -2.91
CA LEU A 69 7.76 0.43 -4.22
C LEU A 69 8.77 -0.70 -4.47
N GLU A 70 10.04 -0.48 -4.14
CA GLU A 70 11.10 -1.49 -4.24
C GLU A 70 10.82 -2.70 -3.34
N ASP A 71 10.35 -2.48 -2.11
CA ASP A 71 9.94 -3.52 -1.18
C ASP A 71 8.74 -4.32 -1.70
N SER A 72 7.74 -3.62 -2.25
CA SER A 72 6.57 -4.24 -2.86
C SER A 72 6.95 -5.12 -4.06
N ILE A 73 7.85 -4.66 -4.91
CA ILE A 73 8.37 -5.42 -6.06
C ILE A 73 9.12 -6.66 -5.55
N SER A 74 9.98 -6.50 -4.54
CA SER A 74 10.76 -7.60 -3.97
C SER A 74 9.86 -8.67 -3.36
N THR A 75 8.83 -8.25 -2.62
CA THR A 75 7.84 -9.15 -2.00
C THR A 75 7.04 -9.91 -3.06
N MET A 76 6.55 -9.22 -4.09
CA MET A 76 5.81 -9.87 -5.19
C MET A 76 6.69 -10.88 -5.93
N LYS A 77 7.96 -10.57 -6.20
CA LYS A 77 8.89 -11.50 -6.84
C LYS A 77 9.09 -12.77 -6.02
N VAL A 78 9.19 -12.64 -4.70
CA VAL A 78 9.29 -13.81 -3.80
C VAL A 78 8.01 -14.64 -3.83
N GLN A 79 6.84 -13.99 -3.76
CA GLN A 79 5.55 -14.68 -3.83
C GLN A 79 5.36 -15.42 -5.15
N LEU A 80 5.77 -14.83 -6.28
CA LEU A 80 5.74 -15.50 -7.58
C LEU A 80 6.61 -16.76 -7.60
N LYS A 81 7.87 -16.66 -7.15
CA LYS A 81 8.79 -17.82 -7.09
C LYS A 81 8.23 -18.97 -6.23
N GLN A 82 7.62 -18.64 -5.09
CA GLN A 82 7.01 -19.64 -4.21
C GLN A 82 5.80 -20.32 -4.88
N LYS A 83 4.97 -19.54 -5.59
CA LYS A 83 3.84 -20.09 -6.35
C LYS A 83 4.31 -21.00 -7.49
N ASP A 84 5.34 -20.60 -8.23
CA ASP A 84 5.92 -21.41 -9.32
C ASP A 84 6.50 -22.73 -8.79
N ALA A 85 7.24 -22.70 -7.68
CA ALA A 85 7.75 -23.91 -7.03
C ALA A 85 6.63 -24.85 -6.58
N THR A 86 5.53 -24.29 -6.06
CA THR A 86 4.34 -25.06 -5.68
C THR A 86 3.68 -25.70 -6.90
N ILE A 87 3.53 -24.96 -7.99
CA ILE A 87 2.96 -25.47 -9.25
C ILE A 87 3.81 -26.62 -9.80
N MET A 88 5.14 -26.47 -9.86
CA MET A 88 6.05 -27.54 -10.31
C MET A 88 5.93 -28.80 -9.44
N HIS A 89 5.88 -28.62 -8.12
CA HIS A 89 5.72 -29.74 -7.19
C HIS A 89 4.38 -30.47 -7.39
N LEU A 90 3.29 -29.73 -7.60
CA LEU A 90 1.97 -30.32 -7.85
C LEU A 90 1.91 -31.02 -9.22
N GLN A 91 2.48 -30.42 -10.27
CA GLN A 91 2.56 -31.04 -11.59
C GLN A 91 3.30 -32.38 -11.55
N LYS A 92 4.39 -32.48 -10.77
CA LYS A 92 5.14 -33.73 -10.57
C LYS A 92 4.35 -34.81 -9.80
N ARG A 93 3.30 -34.44 -9.07
CA ARG A 93 2.45 -35.39 -8.33
C ARG A 93 1.24 -35.87 -9.12
N VAL A 94 0.88 -35.15 -10.18
CA VAL A 94 -0.32 -35.41 -11.00
C VAL A 94 0.05 -36.07 -12.34
N GLY A 95 1.28 -35.89 -12.83
CA GLY A 95 1.89 -36.71 -13.89
C GLY A 95 2.64 -37.90 -13.33
#